data_AF-A0A6V7R9I6-F1
#
_entry.id   AF-A0A6V7R9I6-F1
#
_cell.length_a   1.000
_cell.length_b   1.000
_cell.length_c   1.000
_cell.angle_alpha   90.00
_cell.angle_beta   90.00
_cell.angle_gamma   90.00
#
_symmetry.space_group_name_H-M   'P 1'
#
loop_
_entity.id
_entity.type
_entity.pdbx_description
1 polymer ?
#
loop_
_entity_poly.entity_id
_entity_poly.type
_entity_poly.pdbx_seq_one_letter_code
_entity_poly.pdbx_strand_id
1 'polypeptide(L)'
;MLVFGKVKKKDKIMFRVTIIQLLENRLRASLCDFEKERCRYCIEIMKCGYKEHFGEVFEFLGIECKMTDKKDTNLIRRVLRMYEEIETMSPSCHTYKFTGFKNVSQHAYYMFLNQYGKSTVKCENFNPKYLNEYEKYLERYEELEYPVNIDSLKTVFESKQYEMM
;
A
#
# COMPACT_ATOMS: atom_id res chain seq x y z
N MET A 1 8.27 -18.83 19.18
CA MET A 1 7.00 -18.94 18.43
C MET A 1 6.42 -17.52 18.31
N LEU A 2 6.69 -16.81 17.21
CA LEU A 2 6.18 -15.45 17.03
C LEU A 2 4.80 -15.50 16.38
N VAL A 3 3.80 -15.05 17.12
CA VAL A 3 2.41 -15.04 16.70
C VAL A 3 2.22 -13.92 15.67
N PHE A 4 1.93 -14.30 14.43
CA PHE A 4 1.57 -13.37 13.36
C PHE A 4 0.30 -12.58 13.75
N GLY A 5 0.47 -11.31 14.09
CA GLY A 5 -0.63 -10.37 14.28
C GLY A 5 -1.44 -10.24 12.99
N LYS A 6 -2.66 -10.77 13.00
CA LYS A 6 -3.59 -10.76 11.87
C LYS A 6 -3.89 -9.31 11.45
N VAL A 7 -3.58 -8.95 10.20
CA VAL A 7 -4.18 -7.79 9.52
C VAL A 7 -5.70 -7.83 9.77
N LYS A 8 -6.27 -6.74 10.30
CA LYS A 8 -7.65 -6.72 10.79
C LYS A 8 -8.60 -7.08 9.66
N LYS A 9 -9.59 -7.96 9.96
CA LYS A 9 -10.57 -8.46 8.99
C LYS A 9 -11.29 -7.33 8.24
N LYS A 10 -11.48 -6.18 8.90
CA LYS A 10 -12.12 -4.96 8.36
C LYS A 10 -11.36 -4.35 7.17
N ASP A 11 -10.03 -4.34 7.19
CA ASP A 11 -9.20 -3.73 6.15
C ASP A 11 -9.23 -4.54 4.86
N LYS A 12 -9.20 -5.87 5.01
CA LYS A 12 -9.35 -6.81 3.89
C LYS A 12 -10.74 -6.71 3.27
N ILE A 13 -11.77 -6.46 4.08
CA ILE A 13 -13.15 -6.28 3.58
C ILE A 13 -13.25 -4.96 2.80
N MET A 14 -12.74 -3.86 3.35
CA MET A 14 -12.83 -2.54 2.72
C MET A 14 -12.11 -2.51 1.36
N PHE A 15 -10.90 -3.06 1.28
CA PHE A 15 -10.17 -3.19 0.02
C PHE A 15 -10.93 -4.03 -1.02
N ARG A 16 -11.45 -5.19 -0.63
CA ARG A 16 -12.22 -6.06 -1.54
C ARG A 16 -13.45 -5.34 -2.07
N VAL A 17 -14.18 -4.62 -1.22
CA VAL A 17 -15.34 -3.80 -1.62
C VAL A 17 -14.94 -2.73 -2.63
N THR A 18 -13.83 -2.02 -2.42
CA THR A 18 -13.34 -1.00 -3.36
C THR A 18 -12.98 -1.59 -4.72
N ILE A 19 -12.27 -2.72 -4.76
CA ILE A 19 -11.92 -3.40 -6.02
C ILE A 19 -13.17 -3.92 -6.74
N ILE A 20 -14.13 -4.49 -6.00
CA ILE A 20 -15.41 -4.91 -6.57
C ILE A 20 -16.13 -3.71 -7.18
N GLN A 21 -16.21 -2.58 -6.48
CA GLN A 21 -16.86 -1.37 -6.98
C GLN A 21 -16.21 -0.87 -8.28
N LEU A 22 -14.88 -0.92 -8.36
CA LEU A 22 -14.12 -0.55 -9.55
C LEU A 22 -14.44 -1.47 -10.73
N LEU A 23 -14.46 -2.79 -10.50
CA LEU A 23 -14.81 -3.79 -11.50
C LEU A 23 -16.28 -3.67 -11.95
N GLU A 24 -17.20 -3.39 -11.03
CA GLU A 24 -18.62 -3.14 -11.34
C GLU A 24 -18.83 -1.87 -12.16
N ASN A 25 -18.05 -0.80 -11.90
CA ASN A 25 -18.06 0.40 -12.72
C ASN A 25 -17.56 0.11 -14.14
N ARG A 26 -16.46 -0.64 -14.25
CA ARG A 26 -15.89 -1.05 -15.56
C ARG A 26 -16.84 -1.97 -16.33
N LEU A 27 -17.50 -2.90 -15.64
CA LEU A 27 -18.54 -3.76 -16.20
C LEU A 27 -19.70 -2.95 -16.79
N ARG A 28 -20.18 -1.95 -16.05
CA ARG A 28 -21.27 -1.07 -16.52
C ARG A 28 -20.88 -0.19 -17.70
N ALA A 29 -19.63 0.26 -17.74
CA ALA A 29 -19.12 1.12 -18.79
C ALA A 29 -18.70 0.37 -20.07
N SER A 30 -18.44 -0.94 -19.99
CA SER A 30 -17.96 -1.73 -21.12
C SER A 30 -19.07 -2.04 -22.13
N LEU A 31 -18.75 -1.85 -23.41
CA LEU A 31 -19.58 -2.29 -24.54
C LEU A 31 -19.12 -3.65 -25.11
N CYS A 32 -17.99 -4.17 -24.64
CA CYS A 32 -17.38 -5.41 -25.13
C CYS A 32 -17.76 -6.59 -24.23
N ASP A 33 -18.39 -7.62 -24.79
CA ASP A 33 -18.88 -8.77 -24.02
C ASP A 33 -17.75 -9.60 -23.40
N PHE A 34 -16.61 -9.72 -24.09
CA PHE A 34 -15.41 -10.35 -23.52
C PHE A 34 -14.93 -9.62 -22.26
N GLU A 35 -14.93 -8.29 -22.28
CA GLU A 35 -14.50 -7.49 -21.13
C GLU A 35 -15.52 -7.52 -19.99
N LYS A 36 -16.82 -7.58 -20.31
CA LYS A 36 -17.86 -7.80 -19.31
C LYS A 36 -17.67 -9.14 -18.60
N GLU A 37 -17.38 -10.20 -19.36
CA GLU A 37 -17.16 -11.53 -18.79
C GLU A 37 -15.94 -11.57 -17.88
N ARG A 38 -14.84 -10.95 -18.30
CA ARG A 38 -13.66 -10.78 -17.44
C ARG A 38 -13.94 -9.97 -16.17
N CYS A 39 -14.73 -8.90 -16.25
CA CYS A 39 -15.12 -8.14 -15.06
C CYS A 39 -15.93 -9.01 -14.09
N ARG A 40 -16.90 -9.78 -14.58
CA ARG A 40 -17.70 -10.71 -13.74
C ARG A 40 -16.81 -11.74 -13.05
N TYR A 41 -15.91 -12.37 -13.81
CA TYR A 41 -14.94 -13.32 -13.27
C TYR A 41 -14.10 -12.72 -12.14
N CYS A 42 -13.55 -11.52 -12.35
CA CYS A 42 -12.75 -10.83 -11.33
C CYS A 42 -13.58 -10.40 -10.10
N ILE A 43 -14.83 -9.99 -10.29
CA ILE A 43 -15.76 -9.68 -9.20
C ILE A 43 -16.00 -10.92 -8.34
N GLU A 44 -16.21 -12.08 -8.96
CA GLU A 44 -16.43 -13.35 -8.26
C GLU A 44 -15.18 -13.77 -7.47
N ILE A 45 -13.99 -13.68 -8.05
CA ILE A 45 -12.73 -13.87 -7.30
C ILE A 45 -12.70 -12.98 -6.05
N MET A 46 -13.03 -11.71 -6.21
CA MET A 46 -13.00 -10.74 -5.11
C MET A 46 -14.14 -10.91 -4.12
N LYS A 47 -15.31 -11.45 -4.49
CA LYS A 47 -16.45 -11.74 -3.59
C LYS A 47 -16.26 -13.05 -2.82
N CYS A 48 -15.73 -14.07 -3.47
CA CYS A 48 -15.44 -15.38 -2.86
C CYS A 48 -14.12 -15.36 -2.06
N GLY A 49 -13.18 -14.49 -2.43
CA GLY A 49 -11.94 -14.28 -1.69
C GLY A 49 -10.89 -15.33 -2.01
N TYR A 50 -10.86 -15.82 -3.26
CA TYR A 50 -9.87 -16.75 -3.79
C TYR A 50 -8.54 -16.04 -3.99
N LYS A 51 -7.68 -16.08 -2.97
CA LYS A 51 -6.48 -15.23 -2.87
C LYS A 51 -5.42 -15.59 -3.91
N GLU A 52 -5.37 -16.86 -4.29
CA GLU A 52 -4.52 -17.42 -5.33
C GLU A 52 -4.76 -16.76 -6.70
N HIS A 53 -5.98 -16.24 -6.94
CA HIS A 53 -6.37 -15.58 -8.19
C HIS A 53 -6.38 -14.04 -8.09
N PHE A 54 -5.96 -13.46 -6.95
CA PHE A 54 -5.92 -12.00 -6.83
C PHE A 54 -4.92 -11.35 -7.80
N GLY A 55 -3.84 -12.06 -8.14
CA GLY A 55 -2.90 -11.62 -9.17
C GLY A 55 -3.59 -11.36 -10.51
N GLU A 56 -4.47 -12.25 -10.95
CA GLU A 56 -5.22 -12.13 -12.21
C GLU A 56 -6.19 -10.94 -12.20
N VAL A 57 -6.82 -10.68 -11.05
CA VAL A 57 -7.68 -9.50 -10.86
C VAL A 57 -6.87 -8.22 -11.00
N PHE A 58 -5.67 -8.20 -10.40
CA PHE A 58 -4.78 -7.06 -10.48
C PHE A 58 -4.23 -6.87 -11.89
N GLU A 59 -3.82 -7.93 -12.57
CA GLU A 59 -3.39 -7.90 -13.98
C GLU A 59 -4.51 -7.36 -14.88
N PHE A 60 -5.74 -7.85 -14.73
CA PHE A 60 -6.90 -7.39 -15.50
C PHE A 60 -7.25 -5.92 -15.26
N LEU A 61 -7.11 -5.46 -14.01
CA LEU A 61 -7.22 -4.05 -13.67
C LEU A 61 -6.03 -3.21 -14.16
N GLY A 62 -5.01 -3.83 -14.76
CA GLY A 62 -3.78 -3.17 -15.18
C GLY A 62 -2.92 -2.72 -14.01
N ILE A 63 -3.15 -3.25 -12.81
CA ILE A 63 -2.41 -2.92 -11.59
C ILE A 63 -0.99 -3.47 -11.66
N GLU A 64 -0.72 -4.53 -12.44
CA GLU A 64 0.65 -5.01 -12.69
C GLU A 64 1.43 -4.22 -13.75
N CYS A 65 0.80 -3.33 -14.54
CA CYS A 65 1.50 -2.67 -15.66
C CYS A 65 1.15 -1.18 -15.89
N LYS A 66 0.35 -0.55 -15.02
CA LYS A 66 0.04 0.90 -15.06
C LYS A 66 0.21 1.63 -13.72
N MET A 67 1.23 1.27 -12.94
CA MET A 67 2.04 2.35 -12.38
C MET A 67 2.96 2.78 -13.52
N THR A 68 2.43 3.54 -14.48
CA THR A 68 3.16 3.95 -15.69
C THR A 68 4.37 4.82 -15.34
N ASP A 69 4.40 5.33 -14.11
CA ASP A 69 5.54 6.04 -13.57
C ASP A 69 6.47 5.10 -12.79
N LYS A 70 7.63 4.81 -13.39
CA LYS A 70 8.73 4.09 -12.73
C LYS A 70 9.14 4.80 -11.43
N LYS A 71 8.95 6.13 -11.34
CA LYS A 71 9.19 6.93 -10.14
C LYS A 71 8.31 6.46 -8.97
N ASP A 72 7.00 6.29 -9.19
CA ASP A 72 6.06 5.91 -8.13
C ASP A 72 6.36 4.50 -7.58
N THR A 73 6.66 3.53 -8.46
CA THR A 73 6.99 2.17 -7.98
C THR A 73 8.31 2.11 -7.22
N ASN A 74 9.30 2.93 -7.60
CA ASN A 74 10.56 3.04 -6.88
C ASN A 74 10.36 3.76 -5.54
N LEU A 75 9.55 4.82 -5.54
CA LEU A 75 9.24 5.57 -4.33
C LEU A 75 8.50 4.71 -3.31
N ILE A 76 7.49 3.94 -3.72
CA ILE A 76 6.80 2.99 -2.82
C ILE A 76 7.80 2.00 -2.21
N ARG A 77 8.70 1.41 -3.01
CA ARG A 77 9.70 0.47 -2.48
C ARG A 77 10.63 1.12 -1.47
N ARG A 78 11.07 2.36 -1.71
CA ARG A 78 11.92 3.12 -0.78
C ARG A 78 11.18 3.46 0.51
N VAL A 79 9.94 3.91 0.41
CA VAL A 79 9.07 4.16 1.57
C VAL A 79 8.91 2.89 2.41
N LEU A 80 8.63 1.74 1.77
CA LEU A 80 8.50 0.49 2.51
C LEU A 80 9.83 0.11 3.18
N ARG A 81 10.97 0.22 2.49
CA ARG A 81 12.28 -0.04 3.09
C ARG A 81 12.57 0.85 4.31
N MET A 82 12.28 2.14 4.22
CA MET A 82 12.40 3.08 5.35
C MET A 82 11.60 2.58 6.57
N TYR A 83 10.36 2.13 6.36
CA TYR A 83 9.56 1.57 7.44
C TYR A 83 10.06 0.21 7.95
N GLU A 84 10.67 -0.63 7.11
CA GLU A 84 11.33 -1.88 7.56
C GLU A 84 12.52 -1.59 8.48
N GLU A 85 13.32 -0.57 8.15
CA GLU A 85 14.43 -0.12 8.98
C GLU A 85 13.92 0.43 10.31
N ILE A 86 12.88 1.27 10.30
CA ILE A 86 12.25 1.80 11.51
C ILE A 86 11.70 0.68 12.40
N GLU A 87 10.98 -0.30 11.82
CA GLU A 87 10.46 -1.46 12.55
C GLU A 87 11.60 -2.32 13.14
N THR A 88 12.75 -2.40 12.47
CA THR A 88 13.94 -3.12 12.96
C THR A 88 14.62 -2.39 14.11
N MET A 89 14.74 -1.06 14.01
CA MET A 89 15.35 -0.22 15.05
C MET A 89 14.53 -0.21 16.35
N SER A 90 13.20 -0.18 16.23
CA SER A 90 12.32 -0.18 17.40
C SER A 90 11.04 -0.99 17.13
N PRO A 91 11.09 -2.31 17.33
CA PRO A 91 9.94 -3.20 17.10
C PRO A 91 8.71 -2.84 17.95
N SER A 92 8.92 -2.16 19.08
CA SER A 92 7.87 -1.68 19.99
C SER A 92 7.46 -0.22 19.74
N CYS A 93 8.12 0.52 18.84
CA CYS A 93 7.72 1.88 18.52
C CYS A 93 6.35 1.85 17.82
N HIS A 94 5.33 2.35 18.52
CA HIS A 94 3.98 2.45 17.97
C HIS A 94 3.71 3.78 17.27
N THR A 95 4.66 4.70 17.33
CA THR A 95 4.50 6.08 16.88
C THR A 95 4.68 6.21 15.37
N TYR A 96 5.67 5.52 14.79
CA TYR A 96 6.07 5.71 13.39
C TYR A 96 5.76 4.46 12.55
N LYS A 97 4.45 4.16 12.41
CA LYS A 97 3.99 3.01 11.63
C LYS A 97 3.52 3.41 10.23
N PHE A 98 3.71 2.52 9.28
CA PHE A 98 3.13 2.66 7.94
C PHE A 98 1.61 2.52 8.00
N THR A 99 0.88 3.46 7.41
CA THR A 99 -0.59 3.50 7.48
C THR A 99 -1.29 3.17 6.17
N GLY A 100 -0.53 2.75 5.16
CA GLY A 100 -1.07 2.44 3.83
C GLY A 100 -1.09 3.65 2.89
N PHE A 101 -1.51 3.39 1.66
CA PHE A 101 -1.60 4.40 0.62
C PHE A 101 -3.07 4.76 0.39
N LYS A 102 -3.34 6.05 0.23
CA LYS A 102 -4.69 6.56 -0.03
C LYS A 102 -5.13 6.30 -1.47
N ASN A 103 -4.17 6.24 -2.41
CA ASN A 103 -4.44 5.82 -3.78
C ASN A 103 -4.54 4.28 -3.85
N VAL A 104 -5.61 3.80 -4.49
CA VAL A 104 -5.93 2.36 -4.59
C VAL A 104 -4.85 1.58 -5.33
N SER A 105 -4.31 2.10 -6.43
CA SER A 105 -3.29 1.43 -7.23
C SER A 105 -1.98 1.29 -6.45
N GLN A 106 -1.58 2.35 -5.73
CA GLN A 106 -0.40 2.34 -4.87
C GLN A 106 -0.57 1.37 -3.69
N HIS A 107 -1.77 1.33 -3.09
CA HIS A 107 -2.07 0.40 -2.01
C HIS A 107 -2.12 -1.06 -2.48
N ALA A 108 -2.71 -1.32 -3.65
CA ALA A 108 -2.71 -2.63 -4.28
C ALA A 108 -1.28 -3.10 -4.58
N TYR A 109 -0.41 -2.18 -5.03
CA TYR A 109 1.01 -2.49 -5.24
C TYR A 109 1.73 -2.86 -3.93
N TYR A 110 1.46 -2.15 -2.83
CA TYR A 110 1.95 -2.55 -1.50
C TYR A 110 1.43 -3.94 -1.12
N MET A 111 0.14 -4.21 -1.29
CA MET A 111 -0.46 -5.52 -0.98
C MET A 111 0.18 -6.64 -1.80
N PHE A 112 0.45 -6.39 -3.09
CA PHE A 112 1.20 -7.29 -3.95
C PHE A 112 2.61 -7.55 -3.40
N LEU A 113 3.38 -6.50 -3.09
CA LEU A 113 4.72 -6.67 -2.52
C LEU A 113 4.69 -7.49 -1.22
N ASN A 114 3.73 -7.22 -0.34
CA ASN A 114 3.57 -7.95 0.92
C ASN A 114 3.20 -9.43 0.70
N GLN A 115 2.25 -9.71 -0.21
CA GLN A 115 1.81 -11.07 -0.53
C GLN A 115 2.93 -11.95 -1.11
N TYR A 116 3.81 -11.37 -1.92
CA TYR A 116 4.95 -12.08 -2.53
C TYR A 116 6.24 -12.01 -1.68
N GLY A 117 6.16 -11.57 -0.43
CA GLY A 117 7.31 -11.52 0.48
C GLY A 117 8.39 -10.51 0.08
N LYS A 118 8.04 -9.52 -0.76
CA LYS A 118 8.93 -8.43 -1.20
C LYS A 118 8.89 -7.22 -0.25
N SER A 119 8.01 -7.23 0.74
CA SER A 119 8.03 -6.31 1.88
C SER A 119 7.43 -6.96 3.12
N THR A 120 7.98 -6.66 4.29
CA THR A 120 7.51 -7.16 5.59
C THR A 120 6.71 -6.14 6.39
N VAL A 121 6.68 -4.88 5.93
CA VAL A 121 5.99 -3.76 6.60
C VAL A 121 4.52 -4.06 6.80
N LYS A 122 4.02 -3.77 8.00
CA LYS A 122 2.59 -3.91 8.31
C LYS A 122 1.88 -2.58 8.18
N CYS A 123 0.78 -2.59 7.42
CA CYS A 123 -0.12 -1.46 7.31
C CYS A 123 -1.07 -1.37 8.52
N GLU A 124 -0.98 -0.26 9.25
CA GLU A 124 -1.87 0.09 10.36
C GLU A 124 -2.87 1.11 9.82
N ASN A 125 -3.99 0.60 9.29
CA ASN A 125 -4.93 1.26 8.39
C ASN A 125 -5.79 2.38 9.04
N PHE A 126 -5.28 3.06 10.06
CA PHE A 126 -6.02 4.06 10.81
C PHE A 126 -6.07 5.43 10.11
N ASN A 127 -5.11 5.71 9.22
CA ASN A 127 -5.04 6.98 8.48
C ASN A 127 -4.10 6.88 7.25
N PRO A 128 -4.53 6.31 6.12
CA PRO A 128 -3.68 6.15 4.93
C PRO A 128 -3.30 7.50 4.31
N LYS A 129 -2.09 7.57 3.75
CA LYS A 129 -1.50 8.81 3.21
C LYS A 129 -1.30 8.76 1.71
N TYR A 130 -1.25 9.91 1.06
CA TYR A 130 -0.82 9.98 -0.34
C TYR A 130 0.69 9.71 -0.47
N LEU A 131 1.13 9.22 -1.63
CA LEU A 131 2.55 8.91 -1.87
C LEU A 131 3.47 10.13 -1.71
N ASN A 132 3.00 11.34 -2.08
CA ASN A 132 3.75 12.58 -1.91
C ASN A 132 3.96 12.97 -0.43
N GLU A 133 3.06 12.61 0.48
CA GLU A 133 3.27 12.79 1.92
C GLU A 133 4.41 11.88 2.41
N TYR A 134 4.46 10.65 1.90
CA TYR A 134 5.57 9.73 2.19
C TYR A 134 6.88 10.16 1.53
N GLU A 135 6.84 10.77 0.34
CA GLU A 135 8.02 11.35 -0.32
C GLU A 135 8.70 12.37 0.61
N LYS A 136 7.92 13.27 1.22
CA LYS A 136 8.43 14.25 2.20
C LYS A 136 9.08 13.59 3.43
N TYR A 137 8.51 12.50 3.94
CA TYR A 137 9.12 11.77 5.06
C TYR A 137 10.40 11.06 4.63
N LEU A 138 10.41 10.47 3.44
CA LEU A 138 11.57 9.78 2.91
C LEU A 138 12.74 10.75 2.67
N GLU A 139 12.47 11.93 2.09
CA GLU A 139 13.48 12.97 1.88
C GLU A 139 14.17 13.35 3.19
N ARG A 140 13.38 13.66 4.24
CA ARG A 140 13.93 13.99 5.57
C ARG A 140 14.66 12.82 6.23
N TYR A 141 14.19 11.59 6.02
CA TYR A 141 14.84 10.41 6.56
C TYR A 141 16.21 10.18 5.92
N GLU A 142 16.33 10.42 4.62
CA GLU A 142 17.59 10.27 3.88
C GLU A 142 18.62 11.37 4.19
N GLU A 143 18.19 12.48 4.80
CA GLU A 143 19.06 13.54 5.34
C GLU A 143 19.64 13.20 6.72
N LEU A 144 19.16 12.15 7.39
CA LEU A 144 19.66 11.78 8.72
C LEU A 144 21.06 11.18 8.65
N GLU A 145 21.93 11.61 9.58
CA GLU A 145 23.22 10.95 9.78
C GLU A 145 23.04 9.57 10.40
N TYR A 146 23.79 8.59 9.88
CA TYR A 146 23.79 7.23 10.43
C TYR A 146 24.70 7.13 11.67
N PRO A 147 24.29 6.35 12.70
CA PRO A 147 23.08 5.54 12.77
C PRO A 147 21.83 6.35 13.14
N VAL A 148 20.72 6.10 12.43
CA VAL A 148 19.41 6.67 12.74
C VAL A 148 18.94 6.17 14.11
N ASN A 149 18.43 7.08 14.94
CA ASN A 149 17.84 6.76 16.24
C ASN A 149 16.41 7.31 16.36
N ILE A 150 15.68 6.89 17.41
CA ILE A 150 14.27 7.24 17.60
C ILE A 150 14.06 8.76 17.73
N ASP A 151 14.98 9.48 18.36
CA ASP A 151 14.86 10.94 18.51
C ASP A 151 15.03 11.66 17.17
N SER A 152 15.90 11.15 16.29
CA SER A 152 16.00 11.62 14.90
C SER A 152 14.73 11.36 14.09
N LEU A 153 13.93 10.33 14.40
CA LEU A 153 12.66 10.10 13.70
C LEU A 153 11.60 11.16 14.01
N LYS A 154 11.69 11.86 15.16
CA LYS A 154 10.79 12.97 15.48
C LYS A 154 10.92 14.09 14.45
N THR A 155 12.14 14.39 13.99
CA THR A 155 12.36 15.45 13.00
C THR A 155 11.79 15.07 11.63
N VAL A 156 11.71 13.78 11.31
CA VAL A 156 11.10 13.27 10.08
C VAL A 156 9.58 13.42 10.10
N PHE A 157 8.92 12.95 11.17
CA PHE A 157 7.47 12.78 11.21
C PHE A 157 6.70 13.90 11.92
N GLU A 158 7.34 14.67 12.81
CA GLU A 158 6.67 15.67 13.66
C GLU A 158 6.97 17.12 13.27
N SER A 159 7.80 17.36 12.25
CA SER A 159 8.12 18.73 11.85
C SER A 159 6.88 19.44 11.26
N LYS A 160 6.24 20.28 12.08
CA LYS A 160 5.15 21.19 11.69
C LYS A 160 5.62 22.39 10.83
N GLN A 161 6.87 22.43 10.37
CA GLN A 161 7.50 23.71 10.00
C GLN A 161 7.56 24.09 8.52
N TYR A 162 6.92 23.39 7.59
CA TYR A 162 6.90 23.82 6.17
C TYR A 162 5.53 23.69 5.48
N GLU A 163 4.45 24.06 6.18
CA GLU A 163 3.14 24.29 5.54
C GLU A 163 2.73 25.78 5.57
N MET A 164 3.60 26.67 6.00
CA MET A 164 3.42 28.12 5.87
C MET A 164 4.73 28.80 5.48
N MET A 165 5.04 28.81 4.19
CA MET A 165 5.82 29.88 3.53
C MET A 165 5.55 29.83 2.03
#